data_AF-X1G572-F1
#
_entry.id   AF-X1G572-F1
#
_cell.length_a   1.000
_cell.length_b   1.000
_cell.length_c   1.000
_cell.angle_alpha   90.00
_cell.angle_beta   90.00
_cell.angle_gamma   90.00
#
_symmetry.space_group_name_H-M   'P 1'
#
loop_
_entity.id
_entity.type
_entity.pdbx_description
1 polymer ?
#
loop_
_entity_poly.entity_id
_entity_poly.type
_entity_poly.pdbx_seq_one_letter_code
_entity_poly.pdbx_strand_id
1 'polypeptide(L)'
;MARANIVTLLSLDRYARIMGISPPHFNGAAGSTVFPMTPACADIWYQYSWQKGDRVSREDLALAIDNAEYDIARQLGYYPAQKWIVNEMHQYKRHHRRSAIDSGVNVR
;
A
#
# COMPACT_ATOMS: atom_id res chain seq x y z
N MET A 1 -5.96 -2.30 15.21
CA MET A 1 -5.78 -2.14 13.75
C MET A 1 -4.66 -1.14 13.56
N ALA A 2 -3.63 -1.54 12.83
CA ALA A 2 -2.47 -0.68 12.62
C ALA A 2 -2.87 0.51 11.74
N ARG A 3 -2.41 1.71 12.11
CA ARG A 3 -2.73 2.97 11.45
C ARG A 3 -1.47 3.65 10.96
N ALA A 4 -1.61 4.44 9.91
CA ALA A 4 -0.63 5.41 9.44
C ALA A 4 -1.37 6.68 8.97
N ASN A 5 -0.64 7.78 8.83
CA ASN A 5 -1.17 9.02 8.28
C ASN A 5 -1.37 8.93 6.76
N ILE A 6 -0.50 8.16 6.09
CA ILE A 6 -0.59 7.89 4.66
C ILE A 6 -1.64 6.82 4.40
N VAL A 7 -2.60 7.14 3.52
CA VAL A 7 -3.68 6.22 3.14
C VAL A 7 -3.21 5.35 1.99
N THR A 8 -3.04 4.05 2.26
CA THR A 8 -2.64 3.02 1.29
C THR A 8 -3.84 2.16 0.86
N LEU A 9 -3.78 1.57 -0.33
CA LEU A 9 -4.78 0.61 -0.81
C LEU A 9 -4.68 -0.72 -0.07
N LEU A 10 -3.46 -1.17 0.20
CA LEU A 10 -3.17 -2.33 1.03
C LEU A 10 -3.16 -1.91 2.50
N SER A 11 -4.07 -2.48 3.30
CA SER A 11 -4.07 -2.23 4.74
C SER A 11 -2.82 -2.80 5.42
N LEU A 12 -2.27 -2.06 6.39
CA LEU A 12 -1.06 -2.46 7.09
C LEU A 12 -1.23 -3.79 7.85
N ASP A 13 -2.41 -4.06 8.41
CA ASP A 13 -2.69 -5.35 9.05
C ASP A 13 -2.71 -6.51 8.03
N ARG A 14 -3.14 -6.26 6.79
CA ARG A 14 -3.09 -7.27 5.71
C ARG A 14 -1.65 -7.48 5.24
N TYR A 15 -0.87 -6.42 5.13
CA TYR A 15 0.57 -6.52 4.88
C TYR A 15 1.26 -7.39 5.95
N ALA A 16 1.01 -7.12 7.24
CA ALA A 16 1.56 -7.90 8.34
C ALA A 16 1.19 -9.38 8.22
N ARG A 17 -0.08 -9.69 7.89
CA ARG A 17 -0.52 -11.07 7.64
C ARG A 17 0.20 -11.74 6.47
N ILE A 18 0.40 -11.03 5.36
CA ILE A 18 1.09 -11.56 4.16
C ILE A 18 2.56 -11.87 4.49
N MET A 19 3.22 -10.98 5.24
CA MET A 19 4.63 -11.11 5.59
C MET A 19 4.88 -12.06 6.78
N GLY A 20 3.83 -12.64 7.38
CA GLY A 20 3.97 -13.48 8.56
C GLY A 20 4.36 -12.71 9.84
N ILE A 21 4.15 -11.40 9.87
CA ILE A 21 4.38 -10.57 11.06
C ILE A 21 3.19 -10.76 12.02
N SER A 22 3.50 -10.98 13.29
CA SER A 22 2.50 -11.06 14.37
C SER A 22 1.63 -9.79 14.41
N PRO A 23 0.30 -9.88 14.15
CA PRO A 23 -0.59 -8.73 14.22
C PRO A 23 -0.57 -7.97 15.55
N PRO A 24 -0.55 -8.62 16.74
CA PRO A 24 -0.52 -7.89 18.01
C PRO A 24 0.79 -7.12 18.18
N HIS A 25 1.94 -7.72 17.87
CA HIS A 25 3.22 -7.04 18.00
C HIS A 25 3.37 -5.88 16.99
N PHE A 26 2.84 -6.05 15.78
CA PHE A 26 2.74 -4.99 14.78
C PHE A 26 1.82 -3.84 15.22
N ASN A 27 0.80 -4.15 16.01
CA ASN A 27 -0.08 -3.16 16.62
C ASN A 27 0.52 -2.52 17.90
N GLY A 28 1.69 -2.98 18.36
CA GLY A 28 2.36 -2.50 19.57
C GLY A 28 1.90 -3.19 20.85
N ALA A 29 1.08 -4.24 20.76
CA ALA A 29 0.66 -5.03 21.91
C ALA A 29 1.74 -6.07 22.26
N ALA A 30 2.11 -6.11 23.54
CA ALA A 30 3.01 -7.11 24.09
C ALA A 30 2.69 -7.39 25.54
N GLY A 31 2.97 -8.61 25.98
CA GLY A 31 2.80 -9.03 27.36
C GLY A 31 3.82 -10.11 27.72
N SER A 32 3.92 -10.44 29.00
CA SER A 32 4.78 -11.54 29.47
C SER A 32 4.14 -12.91 29.27
N THR A 33 2.80 -12.99 29.32
CA THR A 33 2.04 -14.24 29.21
C THR A 33 1.31 -14.39 27.87
N VAL A 34 0.75 -13.30 27.35
CA VAL A 34 0.00 -13.26 26.09
C VAL A 34 0.78 -12.38 25.11
N PHE A 35 1.16 -12.96 23.97
CA PHE A 35 2.10 -12.37 22.99
C PHE A 35 3.48 -12.03 23.61
N PRO A 36 4.20 -13.04 24.13
CA PRO A 36 5.52 -12.86 24.72
C PRO A 36 6.48 -12.21 23.72
N MET A 37 7.27 -11.28 24.22
CA MET A 37 8.38 -10.70 23.47
C MET A 37 9.57 -11.63 23.56
N THR A 38 10.16 -11.94 22.42
CA THR A 38 11.46 -12.59 22.36
C THR A 38 12.55 -11.51 22.25
N PRO A 39 13.51 -11.42 23.18
CA PRO A 39 14.53 -10.36 23.14
C PRO A 39 15.45 -10.43 21.91
N ALA A 40 15.48 -11.58 21.22
CA ALA A 40 16.23 -11.78 19.98
C ALA A 40 15.58 -11.12 18.77
N CYS A 41 14.25 -11.01 18.76
CA CYS A 41 13.50 -10.41 17.66
C CYS A 41 12.91 -9.08 18.13
N ALA A 42 13.08 -8.06 17.30
CA ALA A 42 12.57 -6.73 17.48
C ALA A 42 11.03 -6.68 17.38
N ASP A 43 10.30 -7.43 18.21
CA ASP A 43 8.92 -7.84 17.94
C ASP A 43 7.97 -6.65 17.79
N ILE A 44 8.14 -5.60 18.62
CA ILE A 44 7.30 -4.40 18.52
C ILE A 44 7.71 -3.48 17.37
N TRP A 45 6.69 -3.13 16.59
CA TRP A 45 6.71 -2.04 15.62
C TRP A 45 6.18 -0.74 16.22
N TYR A 46 6.90 0.34 15.99
CA TYR A 46 6.55 1.67 16.47
C TYR A 46 5.77 2.46 15.42
N GLN A 47 5.00 3.47 15.86
CA GLN A 47 4.26 4.33 14.95
C GLN A 47 5.22 5.15 14.09
N TYR A 48 6.19 5.82 14.72
CA TYR A 48 7.11 6.75 14.07
C TYR A 48 8.57 6.32 14.26
N SER A 49 9.42 6.67 13.31
CA SER A 49 10.85 6.30 13.32
C SER A 49 11.63 6.94 14.47
N TRP A 50 11.22 8.13 14.95
CA TRP A 50 11.87 8.77 16.09
C TRP A 50 11.73 7.98 17.41
N GLN A 51 10.71 7.11 17.54
CA GLN A 51 10.55 6.26 18.72
C GLN A 51 11.66 5.20 18.82
N LYS A 52 12.19 4.78 17.67
CA LYS A 52 13.30 3.84 17.57
C LYS A 52 13.98 3.98 16.21
N GLY A 53 15.05 4.77 16.14
CA GLY A 53 15.72 5.12 14.87
C GLY A 53 16.38 3.96 14.12
N ASP A 54 16.64 2.84 14.80
CA ASP A 54 17.26 1.65 14.21
C ASP A 54 16.22 0.68 13.58
N ARG A 55 14.95 1.12 13.45
CA ARG A 55 13.86 0.28 12.97
C ARG A 55 12.95 1.03 12.03
N VAL A 56 12.34 0.27 11.11
CA VAL A 56 11.29 0.77 10.23
C VAL A 56 10.03 1.01 11.06
N SER A 57 9.43 2.18 10.90
CA SER A 57 8.17 2.53 11.54
C SER A 57 6.97 2.19 10.67
N ARG A 58 5.76 2.23 11.26
CA ARG A 58 4.52 2.03 10.49
C ARG A 58 4.27 3.15 9.48
N GLU A 59 4.67 4.38 9.79
CA GLU A 59 4.60 5.48 8.82
C GLU A 59 5.56 5.27 7.65
N ASP A 60 6.81 4.86 7.91
CA ASP A 60 7.78 4.60 6.84
C ASP A 60 7.34 3.43 5.95
N LEU A 61 6.76 2.39 6.58
CA LEU A 61 6.18 1.27 5.85
C LEU A 61 5.00 1.71 4.98
N ALA A 62 4.09 2.55 5.50
CA ALA A 62 2.97 3.08 4.73
C ALA A 62 3.44 3.92 3.53
N LEU A 63 4.48 4.74 3.72
CA LEU A 63 5.11 5.49 2.63
C LEU A 63 5.68 4.55 1.56
N ALA A 64 6.37 3.49 1.97
CA ALA A 64 6.92 2.51 1.04
C ALA A 64 5.82 1.78 0.24
N ILE A 65 4.69 1.46 0.90
CA ILE A 65 3.53 0.84 0.24
C ILE A 65 2.88 1.80 -0.76
N ASP A 66 2.65 3.07 -0.39
CA ASP A 66 2.05 4.05 -1.32
C ASP A 66 2.93 4.28 -2.56
N ASN A 67 4.26 4.34 -2.39
CA ASN A 67 5.19 4.40 -3.51
C ASN A 67 5.11 3.17 -4.42
N ALA A 68 5.07 1.96 -3.84
CA ALA A 68 4.93 0.73 -4.61
C ALA A 68 3.58 0.66 -5.34
N GLU A 69 2.50 1.11 -4.71
CA GLU A 69 1.18 1.20 -5.32
C GLU A 69 1.15 2.21 -6.48
N TYR A 70 1.83 3.35 -6.33
CA TYR A 70 2.01 4.33 -7.38
C TYR A 70 2.77 3.75 -8.58
N ASP A 71 3.87 3.03 -8.35
CA ASP A 71 4.65 2.42 -9.42
C ASP A 71 3.85 1.33 -10.17
N ILE A 72 3.08 0.52 -9.45
CA ILE A 72 2.16 -0.46 -10.04
C ILE A 72 1.10 0.26 -10.88
N ALA A 73 0.48 1.32 -10.35
CA ALA A 73 -0.56 2.07 -11.06
C ALA A 73 0.00 2.74 -12.31
N ARG A 74 1.23 3.27 -12.24
CA ARG A 74 1.93 3.86 -13.39
C ARG A 74 2.16 2.85 -14.50
N GLN A 75 2.52 1.61 -14.16
CA GLN A 75 2.75 0.55 -15.14
C GLN A 75 1.45 -0.01 -15.73
N LEU A 76 0.39 -0.14 -14.93
CA LEU A 76 -0.92 -0.62 -15.38
C LEU A 76 -1.73 0.46 -16.11
N GLY A 77 -1.47 1.73 -15.82
CA GLY A 77 -2.28 2.87 -16.26
C GLY A 77 -3.54 3.12 -15.41
N TYR A 78 -3.76 2.31 -14.37
CA TYR A 78 -4.90 2.44 -13.44
C TYR A 78 -4.56 1.81 -12.09
N TYR A 79 -5.27 2.20 -11.02
CA TYR A 79 -5.08 1.61 -9.69
C TYR A 79 -5.78 0.25 -9.56
N PRO A 80 -5.13 -0.77 -8.96
CA PRO A 80 -5.71 -2.11 -8.83
C PRO A 80 -6.86 -2.21 -7.82
N ALA A 81 -6.98 -1.23 -6.91
CA ALA A 81 -8.06 -1.12 -5.94
C ALA A 81 -8.66 0.29 -5.95
N GLN A 82 -9.82 0.45 -5.32
CA GLN A 82 -10.54 1.72 -5.27
C GLN A 82 -9.70 2.79 -4.56
N LYS A 83 -9.26 3.81 -5.31
CA LYS A 83 -8.61 5.02 -4.79
C LYS A 83 -9.48 6.22 -5.10
N TRP A 84 -9.68 7.11 -4.13
CA TRP A 84 -10.31 8.39 -4.40
C TRP A 84 -9.33 9.30 -5.15
N ILE A 85 -9.70 9.75 -6.34
CA ILE A 85 -8.88 10.61 -7.19
C ILE A 85 -9.75 11.77 -7.63
N VAL A 86 -9.25 13.01 -7.45
CA VAL A 86 -10.04 14.22 -7.74
C VAL A 86 -10.20 14.44 -9.25
N ASN A 87 -9.16 14.15 -10.04
CA ASN A 87 -9.14 14.36 -11.49
C ASN A 87 -8.72 13.08 -12.22
N GLU A 88 -9.57 12.05 -12.19
CA GLU A 88 -9.30 10.81 -12.94
C GLU A 88 -9.62 11.00 -14.42
N MET A 89 -8.58 11.23 -15.24
CA MET A 89 -8.70 11.29 -16.70
C MET A 89 -7.85 10.17 -17.32
N HIS A 90 -8.50 9.25 -18.02
CA HIS A 90 -7.83 8.16 -18.74
C HIS A 90 -7.85 8.41 -20.24
N GLN A 91 -6.70 8.27 -20.89
CA GLN A 91 -6.64 8.30 -22.35
C GLN A 91 -7.29 7.02 -22.90
N TYR A 92 -8.33 7.18 -23.72
CA TYR A 92 -8.96 6.05 -24.38
C TYR A 92 -7.96 5.33 -25.28
N LYS A 93 -7.97 3.99 -25.27
CA LYS A 93 -7.05 3.19 -26.08
C LYS A 93 -7.25 3.53 -27.56
N ARG A 94 -6.15 3.80 -28.27
CA ARG A 94 -6.20 4.01 -29.72
C ARG A 94 -6.71 2.74 -30.40
N HIS A 95 -7.58 2.89 -31.38
CA HIS A 95 -8.02 1.75 -32.18
C HIS A 95 -6.83 1.05 -32.86
N HIS A 96 -6.79 -0.28 -32.77
CA HIS A 96 -5.75 -1.10 -33.41
C HIS A 96 -5.86 -1.06 -34.94
N ARG A 97 -7.06 -0.82 -35.49
CA ARG A 97 -7.27 -0.67 -36.93
C ARG A 97 -6.84 0.71 -37.38
N ARG A 98 -5.78 0.77 -38.19
CA ARG A 98 -5.26 2.02 -38.73
C ARG A 98 -6.28 2.76 -39.60
N SER A 99 -7.18 2.04 -40.28
CA SER A 99 -8.26 2.61 -41.11
C SER A 99 -9.37 3.30 -40.31
N ALA A 100 -9.54 2.96 -39.03
CA ALA A 100 -10.56 3.59 -38.17
C ALA A 100 -10.11 4.95 -37.62
N ILE A 101 -8.85 5.32 -37.83
CA ILE A 101 -8.25 6.57 -37.32
C ILE A 101 -8.72 7.77 -38.14
N ASP A 102 -9.01 7.57 -39.43
CA ASP A 102 -9.34 8.63 -40.39
C ASP A 102 -10.84 8.69 -40.71
N SER A 103 -11.59 7.63 -40.39
CA SER A 103 -12.95 7.45 -40.92
C SER A 103 -14.05 8.16 -40.12
N GLY A 104 -13.75 8.84 -39.01
CA GLY A 104 -14.77 9.54 -38.20
C GLY A 104 -15.94 8.66 -37.75
N VAL A 105 -15.77 7.34 -37.77
CA VAL A 105 -16.85 6.38 -37.48
C VAL A 105 -17.02 6.35 -35.97
N ASN A 106 -18.06 7.06 -35.52
CA ASN A 106 -18.50 7.06 -34.14
C ASN A 106 -19.15 5.70 -33.86
N VAL A 107 -18.42 4.79 -33.21
CA VAL A 107 -18.95 3.48 -32.80
C VAL A 107 -19.77 3.72 -31.52
N ARG A 108 -21.06 3.99 -31.71
CA ARG A 108 -22.08 3.98 -30.66
C ARG A 108 -22.55 2.55 -30.40
#